data_AF-C6H4L2-F1
#
_entry.id   AF-C6H4L2-F1
#
_cell.length_a   1.000
_cell.length_b   1.000
_cell.length_c   1.000
_cell.angle_alpha   90.00
_cell.angle_beta   90.00
_cell.angle_gamma   90.00
#
_symmetry.space_group_name_H-M   'P 1'
#
loop_
_entity.id
_entity.type
_entity.pdbx_description
1 polymer ?
#
loop_
_entity_poly.entity_id
_entity_poly.type
_entity_poly.pdbx_seq_one_letter_code
_entity_poly.pdbx_strand_id
1 'polypeptide(L)'
;MAYALKRGFQSSARLMIQKTGSFGDIKIVNGANGLILEQSVLSQCDAIEAADPRVVRVTFQGGKLHVSHKDPTETEEVITAGLFTEKGTQVGSVYFHLASKPKLFPNRLGEELGFSTTWRRPGLEVEDSKDRRERRAAEASAKGDNASEGTLASK
;
A
#
# COMPACT_ATOMS: atom_id res chain seq x y z
N MET A 1 -22.33 -15.66 49.42
CA MET A 1 -21.41 -15.91 48.30
C MET A 1 -22.06 -15.41 47.02
N ALA A 2 -21.59 -14.30 46.46
CA ALA A 2 -22.15 -13.70 45.25
C ALA A 2 -21.30 -14.11 44.04
N TYR A 3 -21.90 -14.83 43.10
CA TYR A 3 -21.25 -15.23 41.86
C TYR A 3 -21.21 -14.03 40.91
N ALA A 4 -20.04 -13.42 40.76
CA ALA A 4 -19.83 -12.36 39.78
C ALA A 4 -19.82 -12.97 38.37
N LEU A 5 -20.96 -12.88 37.67
CA LEU A 5 -21.06 -13.13 36.23
C LEU A 5 -20.20 -12.08 35.50
N LYS A 6 -18.96 -12.46 35.14
CA LYS A 6 -18.15 -11.73 34.17
C LYS A 6 -18.91 -11.72 32.83
N ARG A 7 -19.62 -10.63 32.55
CA ARG A 7 -20.11 -10.32 31.20
C ARG A 7 -18.89 -10.09 30.31
N GLY A 8 -18.42 -11.15 29.65
CA GLY A 8 -17.51 -11.05 28.53
C GLY A 8 -18.22 -10.37 27.39
N PHE A 9 -18.06 -9.06 27.26
CA PHE A 9 -18.48 -8.34 26.08
C PHE A 9 -17.52 -8.73 24.95
N GLN A 10 -17.82 -9.81 24.21
CA GLN A 10 -17.19 -10.05 22.92
C GLN A 10 -17.69 -8.97 21.97
N SER A 11 -16.95 -7.87 21.83
CA SER A 11 -17.15 -6.94 20.73
C SER A 11 -16.64 -7.61 19.46
N SER A 12 -17.48 -8.43 18.81
CA SER A 12 -17.17 -9.12 17.55
C SER A 12 -17.33 -8.25 16.30
N ALA A 13 -17.58 -6.95 16.45
CA ALA A 13 -17.56 -6.03 15.32
C ALA A 13 -16.11 -5.61 15.04
N ARG A 14 -15.38 -6.41 14.24
CA ARG A 14 -14.22 -5.88 13.52
C ARG A 14 -14.73 -4.79 12.58
N LEU A 15 -14.17 -3.58 12.67
CA LEU A 15 -14.48 -2.48 11.76
C LEU A 15 -13.82 -2.81 10.42
N MET A 16 -14.53 -3.57 9.58
CA MET A 16 -14.03 -3.94 8.25
C MET A 16 -13.70 -2.68 7.44
N ILE A 17 -12.47 -2.62 6.91
CA ILE A 17 -12.08 -1.57 5.97
C ILE A 17 -13.09 -1.52 4.81
N GLN A 18 -13.69 -0.35 4.62
CA GLN A 18 -14.56 -0.05 3.51
C GLN A 18 -13.74 0.02 2.21
N LYS A 19 -14.07 -0.83 1.23
CA LYS A 19 -13.47 -0.79 -0.12
C LYS A 19 -14.37 0.01 -1.06
N THR A 20 -13.83 1.02 -1.72
CA THR A 20 -14.58 1.90 -2.66
C THR A 20 -13.80 2.14 -3.95
N GLY A 21 -14.43 2.78 -4.94
CA GLY A 21 -13.84 2.99 -6.27
C GLY A 21 -13.97 1.72 -7.13
N SER A 22 -12.96 1.42 -7.94
CA SER A 22 -12.97 0.29 -8.89
C SER A 22 -12.73 -1.09 -8.26
N PHE A 23 -13.02 -1.27 -6.97
CA PHE A 23 -12.86 -2.57 -6.31
C PHE A 23 -13.72 -3.66 -6.97
N GLY A 24 -14.98 -3.34 -7.30
CA GLY A 24 -15.90 -4.28 -7.97
C GLY A 24 -15.45 -4.68 -9.38
N ASP A 25 -14.61 -3.87 -10.02
CA ASP A 25 -14.12 -4.13 -11.37
C ASP A 25 -12.94 -5.10 -11.39
N ILE A 26 -12.22 -5.27 -10.26
CA ILE A 26 -10.98 -6.06 -10.16
C ILE A 26 -11.17 -7.47 -10.73
N LYS A 27 -12.26 -8.13 -10.38
CA LYS A 27 -12.54 -9.49 -10.84
C LYS A 27 -12.77 -9.56 -12.36
N ILE A 28 -13.41 -8.54 -12.92
CA ILE A 28 -13.85 -8.52 -14.32
C ILE A 28 -12.68 -8.16 -15.25
N VAL A 29 -11.90 -7.14 -14.89
CA VAL A 29 -10.91 -6.54 -15.80
C VAL A 29 -9.57 -7.28 -15.86
N ASN A 30 -9.29 -8.18 -14.91
CA ASN A 30 -8.01 -8.92 -14.83
C ASN A 30 -8.11 -10.38 -15.33
N GLY A 31 -9.24 -10.76 -15.95
CA GLY A 31 -9.41 -12.08 -16.58
C GLY A 31 -9.17 -13.23 -15.61
N ALA A 32 -8.30 -14.18 -15.99
CA ALA A 32 -8.00 -15.37 -15.19
C ALA A 32 -7.43 -15.05 -13.79
N ASN A 33 -6.74 -13.92 -13.63
CA ASN A 33 -6.15 -13.50 -12.37
C ASN A 33 -7.12 -12.74 -11.46
N GLY A 34 -8.30 -12.34 -11.95
CA GLY A 34 -9.22 -11.46 -11.23
C GLY A 34 -9.68 -12.01 -9.87
N LEU A 35 -9.98 -13.31 -9.78
CA LEU A 35 -10.39 -13.95 -8.52
C LEU A 35 -9.25 -14.03 -7.50
N ILE A 36 -8.05 -14.40 -7.95
CA ILE A 36 -6.87 -14.50 -7.09
C ILE A 36 -6.50 -13.12 -6.57
N LEU A 37 -6.56 -12.12 -7.44
CA LEU A 37 -6.26 -10.73 -7.10
C LEU A 37 -7.28 -10.15 -6.11
N GLU A 38 -8.57 -10.40 -6.31
CA GLU A 38 -9.60 -9.98 -5.36
C GLU A 38 -9.36 -10.58 -3.96
N GLN A 39 -9.06 -11.89 -3.89
CA GLN A 39 -8.74 -12.55 -2.63
C GLN A 39 -7.45 -12.00 -1.99
N SER A 40 -6.43 -11.75 -2.79
CA SER A 40 -5.18 -11.16 -2.33
C SER A 40 -5.40 -9.76 -1.77
N VAL A 41 -6.12 -8.90 -2.50
CA VAL A 41 -6.50 -7.56 -2.05
C VAL A 41 -7.29 -7.61 -0.73
N LEU A 42 -8.23 -8.56 -0.59
CA LEU A 42 -8.98 -8.73 0.65
C LEU A 42 -8.04 -9.12 1.82
N SER A 43 -7.16 -10.11 1.63
CA SER A 43 -6.20 -10.54 2.64
C SER A 43 -5.22 -9.42 3.02
N GLN A 44 -4.76 -8.64 2.05
CA GLN A 44 -3.86 -7.51 2.27
C GLN A 44 -4.59 -6.36 2.99
N CYS A 45 -5.85 -6.08 2.67
CA CYS A 45 -6.68 -5.15 3.45
C CYS A 45 -6.80 -5.58 4.90
N ASP A 46 -7.04 -6.87 5.17
CA ASP A 46 -7.15 -7.41 6.53
C ASP A 46 -5.82 -7.25 7.31
N ALA A 47 -4.68 -7.41 6.63
CA ALA A 47 -3.36 -7.19 7.22
C ALA A 47 -3.12 -5.71 7.57
N ILE A 48 -3.57 -4.78 6.71
CA ILE A 48 -3.48 -3.33 6.96
C ILE A 48 -4.39 -2.94 8.11
N GLU A 49 -5.63 -3.46 8.17
CA GLU A 49 -6.58 -3.23 9.26
C GLU A 49 -6.03 -3.72 10.60
N ALA A 50 -5.44 -4.92 10.61
CA ALA A 50 -4.82 -5.49 11.79
C ALA A 50 -3.58 -4.70 12.25
N ALA A 51 -2.84 -4.13 11.30
CA ALA A 51 -1.68 -3.28 11.60
C ALA A 51 -2.09 -1.92 12.15
N ASP A 52 -3.10 -1.28 11.56
CA ASP A 52 -3.54 0.05 11.95
C ASP A 52 -5.06 0.24 11.78
N PRO A 53 -5.85 0.09 12.86
CA PRO A 53 -7.31 0.22 12.82
C PRO A 53 -7.79 1.66 12.54
N ARG A 54 -6.88 2.64 12.48
CA ARG A 54 -7.22 4.02 12.08
C ARG A 54 -7.50 4.12 10.58
N VAL A 55 -7.02 3.17 9.78
CA VAL A 55 -7.37 3.06 8.36
C VAL A 55 -8.71 2.33 8.27
N VAL A 56 -9.75 3.05 7.85
CA VAL A 56 -11.12 2.49 7.77
C VAL A 56 -11.64 2.43 6.34
N ARG A 57 -10.95 3.06 5.39
CA ARG A 57 -11.36 3.07 3.98
C ARG A 57 -10.17 2.98 3.03
N VAL A 58 -10.34 2.16 2.00
CA VAL A 58 -9.41 1.99 0.88
C VAL A 58 -10.14 2.34 -0.42
N THR A 59 -9.64 3.32 -1.15
CA THR A 59 -10.23 3.78 -2.42
C THR A 59 -9.33 3.36 -3.59
N PHE A 60 -9.82 2.47 -4.45
CA PHE A 60 -9.09 1.97 -5.61
C PHE A 60 -9.11 2.98 -6.75
N GLN A 61 -7.92 3.34 -7.26
CA GLN A 61 -7.77 4.32 -8.34
C GLN A 61 -8.07 3.72 -9.73
N GLY A 62 -8.02 2.40 -9.83
CA GLY A 62 -8.40 1.62 -11.01
C GLY A 62 -8.39 0.12 -10.66
N GLY A 63 -9.21 -0.66 -11.36
CA GLY A 63 -9.35 -2.10 -11.09
C GLY A 63 -8.34 -2.98 -11.82
N LYS A 64 -7.58 -2.45 -12.78
CA LYS A 64 -6.68 -3.21 -13.65
C LYS A 64 -5.24 -3.24 -13.13
N LEU A 65 -4.64 -4.42 -13.15
CA LEU A 65 -3.20 -4.62 -12.94
C LEU A 65 -2.41 -3.81 -13.97
N HIS A 66 -1.38 -3.11 -13.47
CA HIS A 66 -0.48 -2.33 -14.29
C HIS A 66 0.90 -2.24 -13.65
N VAL A 67 1.91 -2.04 -14.49
CA VAL A 67 3.27 -1.72 -14.03
C VAL A 67 3.32 -0.28 -13.55
N SER A 68 3.92 -0.03 -12.39
CA SER A 68 4.06 1.33 -11.88
C SER A 68 5.12 2.11 -12.67
N HIS A 69 4.69 3.10 -13.45
CA HIS A 69 5.64 4.00 -14.12
C HIS A 69 6.38 4.92 -13.12
N LYS A 70 5.85 5.09 -11.91
CA LYS A 70 6.40 5.98 -10.87
C LYS A 70 7.37 5.26 -9.93
N ASP A 71 7.40 3.94 -9.99
CA ASP A 71 8.31 3.10 -9.24
C ASP A 71 8.93 2.05 -10.17
N PRO A 72 10.04 2.37 -10.86
CA PRO A 72 10.69 1.45 -11.78
C PRO A 72 11.35 0.25 -11.07
N THR A 73 11.45 0.27 -9.73
CA THR A 73 11.90 -0.87 -8.92
C THR A 73 10.78 -1.87 -8.66
N GLU A 74 9.53 -1.44 -8.83
CA GLU A 74 8.36 -2.31 -8.79
C GLU A 74 8.28 -3.11 -10.11
N THR A 75 8.78 -4.33 -10.07
CA THR A 75 8.78 -5.24 -11.23
C THR A 75 7.48 -6.03 -11.37
N GLU A 76 6.66 -6.06 -10.32
CA GLU A 76 5.38 -6.73 -10.30
C GLU A 76 4.26 -5.81 -10.80
N GLU A 77 3.20 -6.41 -11.34
CA GLU A 77 1.99 -5.68 -11.65
C GLU A 77 1.22 -5.36 -10.36
N VAL A 78 0.75 -4.13 -10.24
CA VAL A 78 0.10 -3.63 -9.03
C VAL A 78 -1.27 -3.04 -9.30
N ILE A 79 -2.10 -3.01 -8.27
CA ILE A 79 -3.28 -2.15 -8.16
C ILE A 79 -2.98 -1.06 -7.15
N THR A 80 -3.18 0.20 -7.56
CA THR A 80 -2.97 1.35 -6.68
C THR A 80 -4.27 1.76 -5.98
N ALA A 81 -4.20 1.93 -4.66
CA ALA A 81 -5.30 2.49 -3.88
C ALA A 81 -4.82 3.55 -2.87
N GLY A 82 -5.72 4.43 -2.46
CA GLY A 82 -5.50 5.38 -1.38
C GLY A 82 -6.01 4.84 -0.04
N LEU A 83 -5.28 5.13 1.04
CA LEU A 83 -5.63 4.76 2.42
C LEU A 83 -6.21 5.97 3.16
N PHE A 84 -7.40 5.81 3.75
CA PHE A 84 -8.16 6.88 4.37
C PHE A 84 -8.57 6.54 5.81
N THR A 85 -8.54 7.56 6.66
CA THR A 85 -9.08 7.51 8.02
C THR A 85 -10.59 7.77 8.03
N GLU A 86 -11.22 7.58 9.19
CA GLU A 86 -12.66 7.84 9.40
C GLU A 86 -13.07 9.27 9.06
N LYS A 87 -12.16 10.23 9.29
CA LYS A 87 -12.36 11.64 8.92
C LYS A 87 -12.27 11.90 7.41
N GLY A 88 -12.06 10.85 6.60
CA GLY A 88 -11.86 10.96 5.16
C GLY A 88 -10.49 11.52 4.77
N THR A 89 -9.55 11.60 5.71
CA THR A 89 -8.21 12.10 5.45
C THR A 89 -7.35 11.01 4.82
N GLN A 90 -6.74 11.30 3.67
CA GLN A 90 -5.78 10.38 3.06
C GLN A 90 -4.46 10.42 3.83
N VAL A 91 -4.00 9.25 4.29
CA VAL A 91 -2.74 9.08 5.03
C VAL A 91 -1.65 8.40 4.21
N GLY A 92 -2.01 7.85 3.05
CA GLY A 92 -1.06 7.24 2.14
C GLY A 92 -1.71 6.61 0.93
N SER A 93 -0.90 5.86 0.20
CA SER A 93 -1.32 4.94 -0.85
C SER A 93 -0.73 3.56 -0.61
N VAL A 94 -1.30 2.56 -1.27
CA VAL A 94 -0.87 1.17 -1.22
C VAL A 94 -0.81 0.62 -2.63
N TYR A 95 0.22 -0.20 -2.88
CA TYR A 95 0.26 -1.12 -4.00
C TYR A 95 -0.18 -2.48 -3.50
N PHE A 96 -1.22 -3.00 -4.13
CA PHE A 96 -1.67 -4.37 -3.97
C PHE A 96 -1.09 -5.22 -5.08
N HIS A 97 -0.45 -6.30 -4.69
CA HIS A 97 0.16 -7.27 -5.59
C HIS A 97 -0.67 -8.54 -5.69
N LEU A 98 -0.41 -9.37 -6.70
CA LEU A 98 -1.14 -10.62 -6.87
C LEU A 98 -0.84 -11.64 -5.76
N ALA A 99 0.43 -11.79 -5.39
CA ALA A 99 0.88 -12.84 -4.45
C ALA A 99 1.87 -12.36 -3.38
N SER A 100 2.47 -11.18 -3.55
CA SER A 100 3.40 -10.59 -2.59
C SER A 100 2.66 -9.70 -1.58
N LYS A 101 3.41 -9.19 -0.59
CA LYS A 101 2.87 -8.34 0.48
C LYS A 101 2.50 -6.96 -0.07
N PRO A 102 1.54 -6.25 0.55
CA PRO A 102 1.23 -4.89 0.13
C PRO A 102 2.43 -3.99 0.42
N LYS A 103 2.71 -3.10 -0.53
CA LYS A 103 3.71 -2.04 -0.35
C LYS A 103 3.01 -0.72 -0.03
N LEU A 104 3.34 -0.14 1.12
CA LEU A 104 2.68 1.03 1.67
C LEU A 104 3.51 2.29 1.48
N PHE A 105 2.85 3.36 1.09
CA PHE A 105 3.46 4.64 0.81
C PHE A 105 2.75 5.71 1.63
N PRO A 106 3.18 5.96 2.88
CA PRO A 106 2.63 7.05 3.66
C PRO A 106 2.86 8.37 2.92
N ASN A 107 1.90 9.28 3.02
CA ASN A 107 2.11 10.66 2.60
C ASN A 107 2.69 11.45 3.79
N ARG A 108 3.00 12.73 3.58
CA ARG A 108 3.55 13.60 4.63
C ARG A 108 2.73 13.54 5.92
N LEU A 109 1.40 13.58 5.81
CA LEU A 109 0.52 13.51 6.97
C LEU A 109 0.58 12.13 7.63
N GLY A 110 0.59 11.04 6.85
CA GLY A 110 0.75 9.68 7.36
C GLY A 110 2.05 9.50 8.14
N GLU A 111 3.14 10.09 7.67
CA GLU A 111 4.42 10.10 8.38
C GLU A 111 4.35 10.91 9.67
N GLU A 112 3.82 12.14 9.62
CA GLU A 112 3.65 13.01 10.80
C GLU A 112 2.75 12.38 11.87
N LEU A 113 1.75 11.57 11.46
CA LEU A 113 0.84 10.85 12.34
C LEU A 113 1.34 9.44 12.74
N GLY A 114 2.56 9.07 12.35
CA GLY A 114 3.24 7.84 12.76
C GLY A 114 2.73 6.56 12.09
N PHE A 115 1.98 6.65 10.98
CA PHE A 115 1.52 5.48 10.23
C PHE A 115 2.68 4.63 9.71
N SER A 116 3.76 5.26 9.24
CA SER A 116 4.96 4.55 8.77
C SER A 116 5.51 3.59 9.82
N THR A 117 5.69 4.06 11.05
CA THR A 117 6.19 3.25 12.17
C THR A 117 5.21 2.15 12.58
N THR A 118 3.91 2.46 12.56
CA THR A 118 2.84 1.53 12.94
C THR A 118 2.75 0.37 11.95
N TRP A 119 2.82 0.66 10.64
CA TRP A 119 2.80 -0.35 9.59
C TRP A 119 4.07 -1.19 9.51
N ARG A 120 5.25 -0.62 9.79
CA ARG A 120 6.51 -1.39 9.82
C ARG A 120 6.55 -2.40 10.97
N ARG A 121 5.91 -2.12 12.11
CA ARG A 121 5.94 -2.98 13.30
C ARG A 121 5.49 -4.43 13.08
N PRO A 122 4.38 -4.71 12.38
CA PRO A 122 3.99 -6.08 11.99
C PRO A 122 4.75 -6.62 10.76
N GLY A 123 5.74 -5.89 10.22
CA GLY A 123 6.54 -6.32 9.07
C GLY A 123 5.83 -6.13 7.72
N LEU A 124 4.97 -5.11 7.60
CA LEU A 124 4.49 -4.64 6.30
C LEU A 124 5.60 -3.83 5.61
N GLU A 125 5.63 -3.90 4.29
CA GLU A 125 6.58 -3.13 3.50
C GLU A 125 6.12 -1.67 3.44
N VAL A 126 7.00 -0.75 3.79
CA VAL A 126 6.72 0.68 3.83
C VAL A 126 7.86 1.42 3.15
N GLU A 127 7.52 2.31 2.22
CA GLU A 127 8.45 3.22 1.56
C GLU A 127 8.02 4.66 1.83
N ASP A 128 8.74 5.35 2.71
CA ASP A 128 8.40 6.70 3.13
C ASP A 128 8.97 7.79 2.20
N SER A 129 8.73 9.06 2.54
CA SER A 129 9.19 10.20 1.75
C SER A 129 10.71 10.32 1.72
N LYS A 130 11.41 9.87 2.77
CA LYS A 130 12.87 9.86 2.82
C LYS A 130 13.40 8.75 1.91
N ASP A 131 12.88 7.53 2.02
CA ASP A 131 13.24 6.40 1.16
C ASP A 131 13.09 6.77 -0.32
N ARG A 132 11.95 7.39 -0.69
CA ARG A 132 11.69 7.87 -2.06
C ARG A 132 12.68 8.94 -2.53
N ARG A 133 13.09 9.84 -1.66
CA ARG A 133 14.04 10.91 -1.99
C ARG A 133 15.44 10.35 -2.17
N GLU A 134 15.86 9.46 -1.28
CA GLU A 134 17.17 8.79 -1.36
C GLU A 134 17.27 7.95 -2.63
N ARG A 135 16.23 7.19 -2.98
CA ARG A 135 16.17 6.46 -4.25
C ARG A 135 16.30 7.39 -5.45
N ARG A 136 15.51 8.47 -5.51
CA ARG A 136 15.57 9.44 -6.62
C ARG A 136 16.92 10.14 -6.72
N ALA A 137 17.56 10.42 -5.59
CA ALA A 137 18.90 11.01 -5.57
C ALA A 137 19.95 10.01 -6.10
N ALA A 138 19.88 8.74 -5.69
CA ALA A 138 20.75 7.69 -6.20
C ALA A 138 20.57 7.45 -7.71
N GLU A 139 19.33 7.43 -8.19
CA GLU A 139 19.00 7.32 -9.62
C GLU A 139 19.53 8.52 -10.42
N ALA A 140 19.39 9.73 -9.89
CA ALA A 140 19.94 10.94 -10.52
C ALA A 140 21.47 10.90 -10.60
N SER A 141 22.15 10.40 -9.55
CA SER A 141 23.61 10.21 -9.54
C SER A 141 24.04 9.20 -10.61
N ALA A 142 23.42 8.01 -10.62
CA ALA A 142 23.76 6.95 -11.58
C ALA A 142 23.54 7.36 -13.04
N LYS A 143 22.54 8.21 -13.30
CA LYS A 143 22.28 8.75 -14.65
C LYS A 143 23.24 9.88 -15.04
N GLY A 144 23.77 10.62 -14.06
CA GLY A 144 24.83 11.61 -14.26
C GLY A 144 26.17 10.98 -14.59
N ASP A 145 26.53 9.89 -13.93
CA ASP A 145 27.80 9.19 -14.14
C ASP A 145 27.88 8.56 -15.54
N ASN A 146 26.80 7.93 -16.01
CA ASN A 146 26.71 7.34 -17.36
C ASN A 146 26.74 8.37 -18.51
N ALA A 147 26.48 9.66 -18.25
CA ALA A 147 26.56 10.69 -19.28
C ALA A 147 28.01 11.17 -19.55
N SER A 148 28.93 10.89 -18.62
CA SER A 148 30.32 11.35 -18.69
C SER A 148 31.25 10.44 -19.51
N GLU A 149 30.87 9.18 -19.76
CA GLU A 149 31.69 8.23 -20.53
C GLU A 149 31.42 8.25 -22.06
N GLY A 150 30.37 8.94 -22.52
CA GLY A 150 29.93 8.93 -23.92
C GLY A 150 30.62 9.94 -24.86
N THR A 151 31.53 10.80 -24.40
CA THR A 151 32.05 11.93 -25.20
C THR A 151 33.48 11.74 -25.74
N LEU A 152 34.12 10.60 -25.51
CA LEU A 152 35.51 10.33 -25.95
C LEU A 152 35.62 9.16 -26.94
N ALA A 153 34.82 9.17 -28.00
CA ALA A 153 35.04 8.27 -29.13
C ALA A 153 34.53 8.89 -30.45
N SER A 154 35.21 9.93 -30.94
CA SER A 154 35.28 10.28 -32.36
C SER A 154 36.36 11.36 -32.58
N LYS A 155 37.55 10.92 -32.96
CA LYS A 155 38.53 11.70 -33.72
C LYS A 155 38.98 10.85 -34.89
#